data_AF-A0A183J144-F1
#
_entry.id   AF-A0A183J144-F1
#
_cell.length_a   1.000
_cell.length_b   1.000
_cell.length_c   1.000
_cell.angle_alpha   90.00
_cell.angle_beta   90.00
_cell.angle_gamma   90.00
#
_symmetry.space_group_name_H-M   'P 1'
#
loop_
_entity.id
_entity.type
_entity.pdbx_description
1 polymer ?
#
loop_
_entity_poly.entity_id
_entity_poly.type
_entity_poly.pdbx_seq_one_letter_code
_entity_poly.pdbx_strand_id
1 'polypeptide(L)'
;MGSTSLMAFWGSQVVGGKEYGRRFILESLNAFVEGGVHPVLYRENENGDAVFFIKGREIANTLQSASRRVRGPSDEKLTIRTFNCQQPFASLPEEDIALLKGLLEKRFSPEANHLNLSDFSNDPVVTSQPNYLGLNKNSVMMGVVNLLISCADKLHSVDLSKNQIRYLECFATLCSYCRNVQRLNLSKNSVRAL
;
A
#
# COMPACT_ATOMS: atom_id res chain seq x y z
N MET A 1 10.27 17.88 -20.20
CA MET A 1 10.79 16.63 -19.63
C MET A 1 9.89 16.26 -18.47
N GLY A 2 9.30 15.06 -18.53
CA GLY A 2 8.07 14.71 -17.81
C GLY A 2 8.20 14.85 -16.29
N SER A 3 7.32 15.66 -15.70
CA SER A 3 6.99 15.55 -14.29
C SER A 3 6.54 14.12 -14.04
N THR A 4 7.33 13.36 -13.28
CA THR A 4 6.90 12.11 -12.66
C THR A 4 5.74 12.50 -11.74
N SER A 5 4.51 12.48 -12.28
CA SER A 5 3.31 12.74 -11.50
C SER A 5 3.29 11.71 -10.38
N LEU A 6 3.63 12.16 -9.17
CA LEU A 6 3.43 11.41 -7.94
C LEU A 6 2.03 10.81 -8.01
N MET A 7 1.94 9.48 -7.96
CA MET A 7 0.66 8.78 -8.09
C MET A 7 -0.34 9.32 -7.09
N ALA A 8 -1.32 10.08 -7.59
CA ALA A 8 -2.35 10.68 -6.76
C ALA A 8 -3.22 9.58 -6.15
N PHE A 9 -3.47 9.69 -4.85
CA PHE A 9 -4.40 8.83 -4.14
C PHE A 9 -5.81 9.40 -4.23
N TRP A 10 -6.78 8.50 -4.33
CA TRP A 10 -8.19 8.83 -4.26
C TRP A 10 -8.82 8.06 -3.11
N GLY A 11 -9.63 8.75 -2.32
CA GLY A 11 -10.46 8.11 -1.30
C GLY A 11 -11.65 7.43 -1.97
N SER A 12 -11.98 6.23 -1.49
CA SER A 12 -13.14 5.46 -1.92
C SER A 12 -13.95 5.07 -0.68
N GLN A 13 -15.26 5.28 -0.77
CA GLN A 13 -16.22 4.99 0.30
C GLN A 13 -17.36 4.15 -0.28
N VAL A 14 -17.61 3.00 0.35
CA VAL A 14 -18.79 2.16 0.10
C VAL A 14 -19.76 2.39 1.24
N VAL A 15 -20.91 2.99 0.93
CA VAL A 15 -21.93 3.36 1.92
C VAL A 15 -22.52 2.09 2.53
N GLY A 16 -22.58 2.02 3.87
CA GLY A 16 -22.98 0.80 4.58
C GLY A 16 -22.02 -0.38 4.38
N GLY A 17 -20.80 -0.10 3.94
CA GLY A 17 -19.78 -1.09 3.59
C GLY A 17 -19.48 -2.13 4.68
N LYS A 18 -19.65 -1.76 5.94
CA LYS A 18 -19.45 -2.64 7.10
C LYS A 18 -20.31 -3.89 7.06
N GLU A 19 -21.54 -3.79 6.56
CA GLU A 19 -22.50 -4.91 6.53
C GLU A 19 -22.08 -6.00 5.54
N TYR A 20 -21.41 -5.61 4.45
CA TYR A 20 -20.97 -6.55 3.41
C TYR A 20 -19.61 -7.19 3.72
N GLY A 21 -18.78 -6.48 4.49
CA GLY A 21 -17.44 -6.89 4.83
C GLY A 21 -16.42 -6.73 3.67
N ARG A 22 -15.14 -6.67 4.06
CA ARG A 22 -14.02 -6.36 3.16
C ARG A 22 -13.92 -7.29 1.95
N ARG A 23 -14.03 -8.60 2.16
CA ARG A 23 -13.83 -9.60 1.10
C ARG A 23 -14.85 -9.43 -0.03
N PHE A 24 -16.13 -9.38 0.33
CA PHE A 24 -17.22 -9.20 -0.63
C PHE A 24 -17.07 -7.91 -1.43
N ILE A 25 -16.76 -6.81 -0.74
CA ILE A 25 -16.58 -5.50 -1.41
C ILE A 25 -15.47 -5.61 -2.44
N LEU A 26 -14.29 -6.10 -2.07
CA LEU A 26 -13.16 -6.15 -2.99
C LEU A 26 -13.41 -7.11 -4.16
N GLU A 27 -13.97 -8.30 -3.92
CA GLU A 27 -14.36 -9.23 -4.98
C GLU A 27 -15.34 -8.60 -5.98
N SER A 28 -16.35 -7.88 -5.46
CA SER A 28 -17.36 -7.22 -6.27
C SER A 28 -16.79 -6.08 -7.12
N LEU A 29 -15.84 -5.31 -6.57
CA LEU A 29 -15.20 -4.21 -7.30
C LEU A 29 -14.19 -4.71 -8.34
N ASN A 30 -13.52 -5.83 -8.08
CA ASN A 30 -12.56 -6.44 -9.01
C ASN A 30 -13.19 -6.82 -10.35
N ALA A 31 -14.51 -7.09 -10.40
CA ALA A 31 -15.22 -7.34 -11.65
C ALA A 31 -15.24 -6.13 -12.61
N PHE A 32 -14.95 -4.92 -12.11
CA PHE A 32 -14.98 -3.68 -12.88
C PHE A 32 -13.59 -3.13 -13.18
N VAL A 33 -12.57 -3.54 -12.43
CA VAL A 33 -11.21 -2.99 -12.52
C VAL A 33 -10.25 -4.05 -13.04
N GLU A 34 -9.73 -3.83 -14.24
CA GLU A 34 -8.70 -4.69 -14.83
C GLU A 34 -7.44 -4.70 -13.95
N GLY A 35 -6.94 -5.90 -13.62
CA GLY A 35 -5.84 -6.07 -12.66
C GLY A 35 -6.26 -6.05 -11.18
N GLY A 36 -7.52 -5.72 -10.89
CA GLY A 36 -8.09 -5.72 -9.53
C GLY A 36 -7.86 -4.43 -8.75
N VAL A 37 -8.61 -4.28 -7.67
CA VAL A 37 -8.52 -3.16 -6.73
C VAL A 37 -7.49 -3.50 -5.66
N HIS A 38 -6.51 -2.61 -5.48
CA HIS A 38 -5.51 -2.71 -4.43
C HIS A 38 -5.77 -1.63 -3.36
N PRO A 39 -6.64 -1.91 -2.37
CA PRO A 39 -7.00 -0.93 -1.35
C PRO A 39 -5.84 -0.68 -0.40
N VAL A 40 -5.59 0.59 -0.11
CA VAL A 40 -4.63 1.06 0.89
C VAL A 40 -5.42 1.56 2.10
N LEU A 41 -5.01 1.15 3.31
CA LEU A 41 -5.64 1.56 4.58
C LEU A 41 -7.16 1.35 4.60
N TYR A 42 -7.60 0.14 4.24
CA TYR A 42 -8.99 -0.24 4.37
C TYR A 42 -9.43 -0.21 5.83
N ARG A 43 -10.52 0.52 6.11
CA ARG A 43 -11.09 0.65 7.43
C ARG A 43 -12.60 0.85 7.35
N GLU A 44 -13.26 0.62 8.47
CA GLU A 44 -14.67 0.99 8.64
C GLU A 44 -14.73 2.28 9.44
N ASN A 45 -15.57 3.23 9.02
CA ASN A 45 -15.80 4.46 9.78
C ASN A 45 -16.97 4.28 10.77
N GLU A 46 -17.18 5.28 11.63
CA GLU A 46 -18.25 5.28 12.64
C GLU A 46 -19.66 5.21 12.03
N ASN A 47 -19.82 5.68 10.79
CA ASN A 47 -21.10 5.63 10.07
C ASN A 47 -21.42 4.25 9.47
N GLY A 48 -20.53 3.25 9.67
CA GLY A 48 -20.70 1.91 9.08
C GLY A 48 -20.30 1.81 7.61
N ASP A 49 -19.60 2.81 7.08
CA ASP A 49 -19.06 2.77 5.71
C ASP A 49 -17.69 2.10 5.68
N ALA A 50 -17.42 1.39 4.58
CA ALA A 50 -16.07 0.96 4.26
C ALA A 50 -15.33 2.07 3.53
N VAL A 51 -14.17 2.47 4.03
CA VAL A 51 -13.32 3.52 3.47
C VAL A 51 -11.94 2.96 3.20
N PHE A 52 -11.42 3.22 2.00
CA PHE A 52 -10.06 2.85 1.61
C PHE A 52 -9.53 3.83 0.57
N PHE A 53 -8.24 3.76 0.30
CA PHE A 53 -7.57 4.60 -0.68
C PHE A 53 -7.06 3.76 -1.85
N ILE A 54 -7.08 4.34 -3.04
CA ILE A 54 -6.60 3.71 -4.27
C ILE A 54 -5.61 4.62 -4.97
N LYS A 55 -4.66 4.02 -5.69
CA LYS A 55 -3.71 4.76 -6.53
C LYS A 55 -4.29 4.95 -7.93
N GLY A 56 -4.26 6.17 -8.42
CA GLY A 56 -4.62 6.49 -9.80
C GLY A 56 -6.07 6.92 -9.98
N ARG A 57 -6.26 7.94 -10.81
CA ARG A 57 -7.56 8.52 -11.13
C ARG A 57 -8.45 7.57 -11.92
N GLU A 58 -7.87 6.79 -12.84
CA GLU A 58 -8.63 5.88 -13.70
C GLU A 58 -9.38 4.82 -12.89
N ILE A 59 -8.72 4.21 -11.91
CA ILE A 59 -9.37 3.26 -11.00
C ILE A 59 -10.50 3.96 -10.22
N ALA A 60 -10.29 5.19 -9.76
CA ALA A 60 -11.32 5.94 -9.03
C ALA A 60 -12.55 6.22 -9.90
N ASN A 61 -12.35 6.67 -11.14
CA ASN A 61 -13.43 6.89 -12.09
C ASN A 61 -14.19 5.60 -12.40
N THR A 62 -13.47 4.49 -12.58
CA THR A 62 -14.08 3.17 -12.79
C THR A 62 -14.93 2.76 -11.60
N LEU A 63 -14.42 2.87 -10.37
CA LEU A 63 -15.20 2.58 -9.15
C LEU A 63 -16.43 3.48 -9.02
N GLN A 64 -16.28 4.77 -9.33
CA GLN A 64 -17.38 5.73 -9.30
C GLN A 64 -18.46 5.36 -10.32
N SER A 65 -18.08 4.90 -11.51
CA SER A 65 -19.00 4.44 -12.56
C SER A 65 -19.65 3.09 -12.25
N ALA A 66 -19.02 2.26 -11.41
CA ALA A 66 -19.54 0.99 -10.91
C ALA A 66 -20.61 1.19 -9.82
N SER A 67 -20.69 2.40 -9.24
CA SER A 67 -21.70 2.76 -8.25
C SER A 67 -23.10 2.43 -8.76
N ARG A 68 -23.92 1.82 -7.90
CA ARG A 68 -25.27 1.33 -8.19
C ARG A 68 -25.38 0.20 -9.22
N ARG A 69 -24.28 -0.23 -9.85
CA ARG A 69 -24.21 -1.41 -10.73
C ARG A 69 -23.84 -2.66 -9.94
N VAL A 70 -22.96 -2.51 -8.96
CA VAL A 70 -22.64 -3.58 -7.99
C VAL A 70 -23.88 -3.93 -7.16
N ARG A 71 -24.18 -5.22 -7.06
CA ARG A 71 -25.28 -5.77 -6.28
C ARG A 71 -24.77 -6.41 -4.99
N GLY A 72 -25.47 -6.16 -3.89
CA GLY A 72 -25.23 -6.79 -2.61
C GLY A 72 -25.82 -8.20 -2.54
N PRO A 73 -25.60 -8.91 -1.43
CA PRO A 73 -26.12 -10.26 -1.22
C PRO A 73 -27.65 -10.37 -1.30
N SER A 74 -28.38 -9.27 -1.08
CA SER A 74 -29.84 -9.18 -1.11
C SER A 74 -30.37 -8.47 -2.37
N ASP A 75 -29.55 -8.39 -3.44
CA ASP A 75 -29.80 -7.63 -4.69
C ASP A 75 -29.99 -6.12 -4.52
N GLU A 76 -29.59 -5.57 -3.38
CA GLU A 76 -29.49 -4.15 -3.13
C GLU A 76 -28.34 -3.51 -3.93
N LYS A 77 -28.49 -2.23 -4.29
CA LYS A 77 -27.47 -1.53 -5.09
C LYS A 77 -26.45 -0.87 -4.17
N LEU A 78 -25.19 -1.29 -4.23
CA LEU A 78 -24.12 -0.65 -3.48
C LEU A 78 -23.89 0.78 -3.97
N THR A 79 -23.73 1.72 -3.03
CA THR A 79 -23.39 3.10 -3.34
C THR A 79 -21.90 3.31 -3.08
N ILE A 80 -21.16 3.60 -4.16
CA ILE A 80 -19.73 3.87 -4.14
C ILE A 80 -19.51 5.36 -4.43
N ARG A 81 -18.68 5.99 -3.61
CA ARG A 81 -18.26 7.38 -3.74
C ARG A 81 -16.74 7.44 -3.77
N THR A 82 -16.20 8.18 -4.73
CA THR A 82 -14.78 8.50 -4.79
C THR A 82 -14.58 10.00 -4.63
N PHE A 83 -13.52 10.38 -3.95
CA PHE A 83 -13.21 11.79 -3.69
C PHE A 83 -11.71 12.01 -3.74
N ASN A 84 -11.33 13.23 -4.14
CA ASN A 84 -9.95 13.66 -4.08
C ASN A 84 -9.54 13.75 -2.60
N CYS A 85 -8.39 13.19 -2.26
CA CYS A 85 -7.85 13.29 -0.91
C CYS A 85 -6.36 13.67 -0.98
N GLN A 86 -5.88 14.34 0.06
CA GLN A 86 -4.45 14.33 0.32
C GLN A 86 -4.02 12.89 0.62
N GLN A 87 -2.76 12.57 0.31
CA GLN A 87 -2.21 11.24 0.49
C GLN A 87 -2.52 10.71 1.90
N PRO A 88 -2.95 9.43 2.06
CA PRO A 88 -3.50 8.96 3.33
C PRO A 88 -2.44 8.73 4.43
N PHE A 89 -1.20 9.11 4.13
CA PHE A 89 -0.04 9.13 4.99
C PHE A 89 0.76 10.38 4.65
N ALA A 90 1.52 10.90 5.62
CA ALA A 90 2.38 12.05 5.40
C ALA A 90 3.33 11.79 4.21
N SER A 91 3.45 12.77 3.31
CA SER A 91 4.46 12.69 2.26
C SER A 91 5.84 12.75 2.91
N LEU A 92 6.75 11.91 2.43
CA LEU A 92 8.16 12.06 2.77
C LEU A 92 8.75 13.24 1.97
N PRO A 93 9.65 14.03 2.58
CA PRO A 93 10.50 14.96 1.86
C PRO A 93 11.27 14.27 0.72
N GLU A 94 11.59 15.02 -0.33
CA GLU A 94 12.35 14.48 -1.48
C GLU A 94 13.74 13.96 -1.07
N GLU A 95 14.38 14.63 -0.11
CA GLU A 95 15.66 14.21 0.50
C GLU A 95 15.56 12.82 1.16
N ASP A 96 14.49 12.57 1.92
CA ASP A 96 14.24 11.28 2.56
C ASP A 96 13.98 10.20 1.51
N ILE A 97 13.26 10.52 0.42
CA ILE A 97 13.01 9.59 -0.68
C ILE A 97 14.32 9.22 -1.40
N ALA A 98 15.19 10.19 -1.68
CA ALA A 98 16.48 9.96 -2.31
C ALA A 98 17.39 9.09 -1.43
N LEU A 99 17.40 9.34 -0.12
CA LEU A 99 18.13 8.54 0.86
C LEU A 99 17.61 7.10 0.91
N LEU A 100 16.28 6.92 0.97
CA LEU A 100 15.67 5.59 0.93
C LEU A 100 16.09 4.84 -0.34
N LYS A 101 16.03 5.50 -1.51
CA LYS A 101 16.44 4.89 -2.77
C LYS A 101 17.88 4.37 -2.73
N GLY A 102 18.83 5.19 -2.26
CA GLY A 102 20.22 4.78 -2.13
C GLY A 102 20.41 3.61 -1.17
N LEU A 103 19.66 3.56 -0.06
CA LEU A 103 19.69 2.42 0.86
C LEU A 103 19.12 1.15 0.24
N LEU A 104 18.02 1.24 -0.50
CA LEU A 104 17.42 0.10 -1.19
C LEU A 104 18.40 -0.47 -2.23
N GLU A 105 19.05 0.37 -3.01
CA GLU A 105 20.05 -0.04 -4.01
C GLU A 105 21.25 -0.73 -3.34
N LYS A 106 21.78 -0.15 -2.26
CA LYS A 106 22.90 -0.73 -1.50
C LYS A 106 22.57 -2.07 -0.85
N ARG A 107 21.31 -2.25 -0.44
CA ARG A 107 20.82 -3.45 0.28
C ARG A 107 20.21 -4.50 -0.65
N PHE A 108 20.16 -4.23 -1.95
CA PHE A 108 19.71 -5.18 -2.96
C PHE A 108 20.89 -6.02 -3.44
N SER A 109 20.73 -7.35 -3.45
CA SER A 109 21.63 -8.29 -4.11
C SER A 109 21.01 -8.72 -5.44
N PRO A 110 21.58 -8.29 -6.58
CA PRO A 110 21.11 -8.68 -7.91
C PRO A 110 21.25 -10.19 -8.15
N GLU A 111 22.30 -10.83 -7.62
CA GLU A 111 22.57 -12.25 -7.83
C GLU A 111 21.50 -13.12 -7.18
N ALA A 112 21.04 -12.72 -5.99
CA ALA A 112 20.01 -13.42 -5.25
C ALA A 112 18.59 -12.90 -5.54
N ASN A 113 18.46 -11.81 -6.32
CA ASN A 113 17.21 -11.05 -6.47
C ASN A 113 16.55 -10.77 -5.10
N HIS A 114 17.40 -10.37 -4.14
CA HIS A 114 17.07 -10.27 -2.72
C HIS A 114 17.25 -8.84 -2.21
N LEU A 115 16.25 -8.33 -1.50
CA LEU A 115 16.33 -7.04 -0.82
C LEU A 115 16.37 -7.25 0.70
N ASN A 116 17.47 -6.83 1.33
CA ASN A 116 17.65 -6.95 2.76
C ASN A 116 17.30 -5.65 3.51
N LEU A 117 16.08 -5.56 4.03
CA LEU A 117 15.62 -4.48 4.90
C LEU A 117 15.54 -4.91 6.38
N SER A 118 16.25 -5.97 6.78
CA SER A 118 16.35 -6.34 8.19
C SER A 118 16.92 -5.17 9.00
N ASP A 119 16.28 -4.90 10.14
CA ASP A 119 16.76 -3.96 11.16
C ASP A 119 17.03 -2.55 10.58
N PHE A 120 16.15 -2.10 9.69
CA PHE A 120 16.35 -0.91 8.87
C PHE A 120 16.52 0.37 9.69
N SER A 121 15.79 0.50 10.80
CA SER A 121 15.88 1.68 11.67
C SER A 121 17.24 1.85 12.35
N ASN A 122 18.05 0.79 12.40
CA ASN A 122 19.39 0.81 12.99
C ASN A 122 20.49 1.02 11.94
N ASP A 123 20.15 1.19 10.66
CA ASP A 123 21.14 1.58 9.65
C ASP A 123 21.76 2.94 10.03
N PRO A 124 23.10 3.08 10.06
CA PRO A 124 23.75 4.34 10.40
C PRO A 124 23.23 5.55 9.62
N VAL A 125 22.89 5.35 8.34
CA VAL A 125 22.35 6.38 7.46
C VAL A 125 20.94 6.81 7.89
N VAL A 126 20.14 5.89 8.42
CA VAL A 126 18.80 6.15 8.94
C VAL A 126 18.87 6.82 10.30
N THR A 127 19.75 6.35 11.19
CA THR A 127 19.89 6.90 12.55
C THR A 127 20.46 8.32 12.59
N SER A 128 21.18 8.73 11.54
CA SER A 128 21.73 10.08 11.43
C SER A 128 20.72 11.11 10.92
N GLN A 129 19.55 10.68 10.44
CA GLN A 129 18.51 11.60 9.99
C GLN A 129 17.75 12.20 11.17
N PRO A 130 17.41 13.51 11.11
CA PRO A 130 16.61 14.16 12.14
C PRO A 130 15.21 13.55 12.22
N ASN A 131 14.69 13.07 11.08
CA ASN A 131 13.42 12.39 10.99
C ASN A 131 13.64 10.88 11.19
N TYR A 132 12.89 10.28 12.11
CA TYR A 132 12.90 8.83 12.26
C TYR A 132 12.29 8.14 11.02
N LEU A 133 13.12 7.49 10.20
CA LEU A 133 12.75 6.77 8.97
C LEU A 133 12.54 5.26 9.20
N GLY A 134 11.86 4.87 10.28
CA GLY A 134 11.53 3.47 10.55
C GLY A 134 10.46 2.90 9.60
N LEU A 135 10.62 1.65 9.17
CA LEU A 135 9.64 0.94 8.32
C LEU A 135 8.30 0.64 9.02
N ASN A 136 8.22 0.84 10.33
CA ASN A 136 6.98 0.80 11.10
C ASN A 136 6.08 2.04 10.87
N LYS A 137 6.57 3.10 10.22
CA LYS A 137 5.77 4.25 9.81
C LYS A 137 5.16 4.03 8.43
N ASN A 138 3.85 4.25 8.31
CA ASN A 138 3.12 4.11 7.05
C ASN A 138 3.71 4.96 5.92
N SER A 139 4.13 6.21 6.20
CA SER A 139 4.74 7.10 5.20
C SER A 139 6.03 6.53 4.63
N VAL A 140 6.92 6.04 5.51
CA VAL A 140 8.20 5.44 5.13
C VAL A 140 7.97 4.16 4.35
N MET A 141 7.12 3.26 4.86
CA MET A 141 6.82 2.00 4.19
C MET A 141 6.22 2.24 2.80
N MET A 142 5.30 3.19 2.67
CA MET A 142 4.70 3.52 1.38
C MET A 142 5.69 4.18 0.42
N GLY A 143 6.63 4.99 0.91
CA GLY A 143 7.77 5.48 0.13
C GLY A 143 8.61 4.32 -0.42
N VAL A 144 8.95 3.34 0.41
CA VAL A 144 9.66 2.13 -0.01
C VAL A 144 8.87 1.33 -1.04
N VAL A 145 7.58 1.07 -0.82
CA VAL A 145 6.72 0.38 -1.80
C VAL A 145 6.74 1.11 -3.15
N ASN A 146 6.61 2.44 -3.15
CA ASN A 146 6.63 3.22 -4.39
C ASN A 146 7.96 3.09 -5.15
N LEU A 147 9.09 3.08 -4.44
CA LEU A 147 10.40 2.87 -5.05
C LEU A 147 10.52 1.45 -5.64
N LEU A 148 10.00 0.45 -4.95
CA LEU A 148 10.07 -0.95 -5.37
C LEU A 148 9.18 -1.29 -6.57
N ILE A 149 8.14 -0.51 -6.87
CA ILE A 149 7.32 -0.70 -8.09
C ILE A 149 8.22 -0.70 -9.34
N SER A 150 9.21 0.19 -9.40
CA SER A 150 10.09 0.34 -10.56
C SER A 150 11.02 -0.86 -10.81
N CYS A 151 11.25 -1.69 -9.79
CA CYS A 151 12.10 -2.88 -9.87
C CYS A 151 11.37 -4.17 -9.46
N ALA A 152 10.04 -4.13 -9.42
CA ALA A 152 9.19 -5.23 -8.96
C ALA A 152 9.48 -6.56 -9.68
N ASP A 153 9.78 -6.51 -10.98
CA ASP A 153 10.05 -7.70 -11.78
C ASP A 153 11.32 -8.44 -11.35
N LYS A 154 12.30 -7.72 -10.78
CA LYS A 154 13.60 -8.24 -10.36
C LYS A 154 13.61 -8.71 -8.90
N LEU A 155 12.51 -8.53 -8.17
CA LEU A 155 12.46 -8.77 -6.74
C LEU A 155 11.82 -10.13 -6.44
N HIS A 156 12.62 -11.10 -6.00
CA HIS A 156 12.15 -12.45 -5.66
C HIS A 156 12.06 -12.72 -4.16
N SER A 157 12.82 -11.98 -3.36
CA SER A 157 12.80 -12.15 -1.91
C SER A 157 13.05 -10.85 -1.16
N VAL A 158 12.35 -10.67 -0.05
CA VAL A 158 12.44 -9.46 0.79
C VAL A 158 12.58 -9.87 2.26
N ASP A 159 13.60 -9.32 2.93
CA ASP A 159 13.75 -9.42 4.38
C ASP A 159 13.28 -8.14 5.05
N LEU A 160 12.27 -8.23 5.91
CA LEU A 160 11.70 -7.13 6.70
C LEU A 160 11.81 -7.42 8.21
N SER A 161 12.66 -8.34 8.60
CA SER A 161 12.78 -8.74 10.00
C SER A 161 13.29 -7.60 10.90
N LYS A 162 12.91 -7.64 12.18
CA LYS A 162 13.39 -6.69 13.21
C LYS A 162 13.03 -5.21 12.96
N ASN A 163 11.94 -4.90 12.26
CA ASN A 163 11.53 -3.52 11.99
C ASN A 163 10.41 -3.00 12.90
N GLN A 164 10.04 -3.77 13.95
CA GLN A 164 8.96 -3.42 14.88
C GLN A 164 7.61 -3.17 14.16
N ILE A 165 7.41 -3.81 13.01
CA ILE A 165 6.18 -3.71 12.22
C ILE A 165 5.04 -4.32 13.03
N ARG A 166 3.96 -3.56 13.24
CA ARG A 166 2.77 -4.02 13.97
C ARG A 166 1.58 -4.28 13.06
N TYR A 167 1.45 -3.47 12.01
CA TYR A 167 0.31 -3.41 11.11
C TYR A 167 0.78 -3.72 9.68
N LEU A 168 0.06 -4.60 8.98
CA LEU A 168 0.48 -5.13 7.68
C LEU A 168 -0.28 -4.50 6.49
N GLU A 169 -1.15 -3.52 6.72
CA GLU A 169 -1.99 -2.92 5.68
C GLU A 169 -1.16 -2.26 4.57
N CYS A 170 -0.12 -1.50 4.93
CA CYS A 170 0.82 -0.95 3.94
C CYS A 170 1.67 -2.05 3.27
N PHE A 171 1.91 -3.18 3.96
CA PHE A 171 2.63 -4.33 3.40
C PHE A 171 1.79 -5.12 2.40
N ALA A 172 0.47 -5.21 2.60
CA ALA A 172 -0.43 -5.82 1.61
C ALA A 172 -0.35 -5.09 0.25
N THR A 173 -0.01 -3.80 0.29
CA THR A 173 0.25 -3.01 -0.91
C THR A 173 1.52 -3.50 -1.62
N LEU A 174 2.58 -3.85 -0.89
CA LEU A 174 3.79 -4.45 -1.47
C LEU A 174 3.47 -5.73 -2.25
N CYS A 175 2.67 -6.64 -1.67
CA CYS A 175 2.27 -7.88 -2.34
C CYS A 175 1.50 -7.63 -3.65
N SER A 176 0.76 -6.54 -3.73
CA SER A 176 0.00 -6.17 -4.91
C SER A 176 0.89 -5.74 -6.08
N TYR A 177 1.99 -5.02 -5.79
CA TYR A 177 2.88 -4.48 -6.81
C TYR A 177 4.10 -5.35 -7.10
N CYS A 178 4.60 -6.10 -6.12
CA CYS A 178 5.78 -6.96 -6.23
C CYS A 178 5.38 -8.42 -6.39
N ARG A 179 4.69 -8.75 -7.49
CA ARG A 179 4.08 -10.07 -7.73
C ARG A 179 5.08 -11.23 -7.85
N ASN A 180 6.35 -10.95 -8.13
CA ASN A 180 7.41 -11.96 -8.26
C ASN A 180 8.05 -12.34 -6.91
N VAL A 181 7.66 -11.71 -5.80
CA VAL A 181 8.20 -12.03 -4.48
C VAL A 181 7.69 -13.39 -4.02
N GLN A 182 8.61 -14.34 -3.89
CA GLN A 182 8.34 -15.72 -3.47
C GLN A 182 8.70 -15.96 -2.00
N ARG A 183 9.60 -15.15 -1.44
CA ARG A 183 10.08 -15.29 -0.05
C ARG A 183 9.97 -13.96 0.70
N LEU A 184 9.29 -13.98 1.83
CA LEU A 184 9.08 -12.81 2.68
C LEU A 184 9.45 -13.15 4.13
N ASN A 185 10.46 -12.49 4.69
CA ASN A 185 10.84 -12.66 6.09
C ASN A 185 10.26 -11.52 6.95
N LEU A 186 9.28 -11.83 7.81
CA LEU A 186 8.67 -10.90 8.77
C LEU A 186 9.08 -11.20 10.22
N SER A 187 10.07 -12.06 10.44
CA SER A 187 10.47 -12.49 11.80
C SER A 187 10.88 -11.31 12.69
N LYS A 188 10.71 -11.45 14.01
CA LYS A 188 11.11 -10.44 15.01
C LYS A 188 10.46 -9.06 14.80
N ASN A 189 9.27 -9.03 14.22
CA ASN A 189 8.39 -7.86 14.24
C ASN A 189 7.35 -7.99 15.36
N SER A 190 6.57 -6.92 15.56
CA SER A 190 5.53 -6.84 16.60
C SER A 190 4.14 -7.13 16.03
N VAL A 191 4.07 -7.94 14.97
CA VAL A 191 2.81 -8.31 14.30
C VAL A 191 1.99 -9.14 15.28
N ARG A 192 0.79 -8.66 15.60
CA ARG A 192 -0.16 -9.43 16.40
C ARG A 192 -0.98 -10.33 15.47
N ALA A 193 -1.33 -11.52 15.94
CA ALA A 193 -2.34 -12.34 15.27
C ALA A 193 -3.64 -11.53 15.20
N LEU A 194 -4.27 -11.56 14.01
CA LEU A 194 -5.60 -10.99 13.76
C LEU A 194 -6.67 -11.76 14.55
#